data_AF-A0A7K0YMT8-F1
#
_entry.id   AF-A0A7K0YMT8-F1
#
_cell.length_a   1.000
_cell.length_b   1.000
_cell.length_c   1.000
_cell.angle_alpha   90.00
_cell.angle_beta   90.00
_cell.angle_gamma   90.00
#
_symmetry.space_group_name_H-M   'P 1'
#
loop_
_entity.id
_entity.type
_entity.pdbx_description
1 polymer ?
#
loop_
_entity_poly.entity_id
_entity_poly.type
_entity_poly.pdbx_seq_one_letter_code
_entity_poly.pdbx_strand_id
1 'polypeptide(L)'
;SRGGNLYTRMWLGIPIHDATGGFRAYRMSALAVMNTDQVESQGYCFQVDMAWRAVKANLRVAEVPITFVERELGESKMDGSIVKEALWRVTQWGIEKRLTDVKNLLKR
;
A
#
# COMPACT_ATOMS: atom_id res chain seq x y z
N SER A 1 1.02 10.69 5.16
CA SER A 1 2.31 11.42 5.27
C SER A 1 2.94 11.55 3.89
N ARG A 2 3.46 12.72 3.51
CA ARG A 2 4.10 12.94 2.19
C ARG A 2 5.32 12.04 1.96
N GLY A 3 6.18 11.90 2.98
CA GLY A 3 7.40 11.08 2.89
C GLY A 3 7.11 9.59 2.76
N GLY A 4 6.19 9.05 3.57
CA GLY A 4 5.81 7.64 3.51
C GLY A 4 5.16 7.25 2.18
N ASN A 5 4.31 8.14 1.62
CA ASN A 5 3.73 7.95 0.30
C ASN A 5 4.80 7.96 -0.82
N LEU A 6 5.73 8.92 -0.80
CA LEU A 6 6.83 8.96 -1.77
C LEU A 6 7.68 7.68 -1.71
N TYR A 7 8.07 7.27 -0.50
CA TYR A 7 8.84 6.05 -0.27
C TYR A 7 8.13 4.80 -0.83
N THR A 8 6.85 4.64 -0.49
CA THR A 8 6.02 3.51 -0.94
C THR A 8 5.93 3.46 -2.46
N ARG A 9 5.70 4.60 -3.11
CA ARG A 9 5.62 4.69 -4.57
C ARG A 9 6.93 4.30 -5.24
N MET A 10 8.07 4.76 -4.73
CA MET A 10 9.38 4.44 -5.30
C MET A 10 9.72 2.94 -5.16
N TRP A 11 9.40 2.34 -4.01
CA TRP A 11 9.71 0.94 -3.77
C TRP A 11 8.77 -0.02 -4.50
N LEU A 12 7.46 0.26 -4.52
CA LEU A 12 6.47 -0.64 -5.11
C LEU A 12 6.17 -0.32 -6.58
N GLY A 13 6.54 0.86 -7.07
CA GLY A 13 6.31 1.30 -8.44
C GLY A 13 4.84 1.53 -8.77
N ILE A 14 4.05 2.00 -7.79
CA ILE A 14 2.59 2.20 -7.95
C ILE A 14 2.23 3.65 -8.31
N PRO A 15 1.21 3.87 -9.17
CA PRO A 15 0.78 5.20 -9.58
C PRO A 15 -0.22 5.84 -8.61
N ILE A 16 -0.20 5.48 -7.32
CA ILE A 16 -1.11 5.99 -6.28
C ILE A 16 -0.37 7.02 -5.44
N HIS A 17 -0.89 8.26 -5.34
CA HIS A 17 -0.29 9.34 -4.55
C HIS A 17 -0.49 9.16 -3.06
N ASP A 18 -1.66 8.66 -2.64
CA ASP A 18 -1.95 8.31 -1.25
C ASP A 18 -2.15 6.81 -1.05
N ALA A 19 -1.03 6.11 -0.89
CA ALA A 19 -1.00 4.69 -0.58
C ALA A 19 -1.07 4.41 0.93
N THR A 20 -0.75 5.39 1.77
CA THR A 20 -0.73 5.26 3.23
C THR A 20 -2.04 5.67 3.90
N GLY A 21 -2.90 6.41 3.20
CA GLY A 21 -4.22 6.82 3.68
C GLY A 21 -5.19 5.64 3.83
N GLY A 22 -5.98 5.67 4.90
CA GLY A 22 -6.93 4.60 5.21
C GLY A 22 -8.36 4.83 4.71
N PHE A 23 -8.67 6.02 4.21
CA PHE A 23 -10.02 6.32 3.73
C PHE A 23 -10.15 5.93 2.26
N ARG A 24 -10.65 4.71 2.02
CA ARG A 24 -10.81 4.14 0.68
C ARG A 24 -12.09 3.34 0.56
N ALA A 25 -12.68 3.37 -0.64
CA ALA A 25 -13.79 2.50 -1.02
C ALA A 25 -13.33 1.45 -2.03
N TYR A 26 -13.80 0.22 -1.84
CA TYR A 26 -13.56 -0.89 -2.77
C TYR A 26 -14.89 -1.45 -3.24
N ARG A 27 -14.98 -1.80 -4.52
CA ARG A 27 -16.07 -2.66 -5.00
C ARG A 27 -15.89 -4.05 -4.41
N MET A 28 -16.98 -4.73 -4.11
CA MET A 28 -16.92 -6.11 -3.64
C MET A 28 -16.21 -7.04 -4.65
N SER A 29 -16.48 -6.84 -5.95
CA SER A 29 -15.78 -7.56 -7.02
C SER A 29 -14.28 -7.28 -7.06
N ALA A 30 -13.83 -6.08 -6.68
CA ALA A 30 -12.41 -5.78 -6.58
C ALA A 30 -11.74 -6.57 -5.46
N LEU A 31 -12.40 -6.70 -4.29
CA LEU A 31 -11.87 -7.47 -3.16
C LEU A 31 -11.64 -8.95 -3.53
N ALA A 32 -12.58 -9.55 -4.27
CA ALA A 32 -12.45 -10.93 -4.74
C ALA A 32 -11.22 -11.13 -5.65
N VAL A 33 -10.91 -10.16 -6.53
CA VAL A 33 -9.76 -10.25 -7.46
C VAL A 33 -8.43 -9.97 -6.77
N MET A 34 -8.43 -9.17 -5.70
CA MET A 34 -7.21 -8.84 -4.95
C MET A 34 -6.72 -9.97 -4.03
N ASN A 35 -7.45 -11.10 -3.95
CA ASN A 35 -7.13 -12.27 -3.14
C ASN A 35 -6.76 -11.87 -1.69
N THR A 36 -7.73 -11.29 -0.99
CA THR A 36 -7.55 -10.70 0.35
C THR A 36 -7.17 -11.72 1.42
N ASP A 37 -7.34 -13.01 1.15
CA ASP A 37 -6.98 -14.10 2.08
C ASP A 37 -5.46 -14.21 2.27
N GLN A 38 -4.68 -13.64 1.35
CA GLN A 38 -3.22 -13.61 1.41
C GLN A 38 -2.67 -12.30 1.97
N VAL A 39 -3.49 -11.44 2.56
CA VAL A 39 -3.03 -10.18 3.16
C VAL A 39 -2.07 -10.52 4.32
N GLU A 40 -0.79 -10.25 4.12
CA GLU A 40 0.27 -10.55 5.08
C GLU A 40 0.46 -9.42 6.11
N SER A 41 -0.20 -8.29 5.87
CA SER A 41 0.03 -7.03 6.57
C SER A 41 -0.81 -6.94 7.82
N GLN A 42 -0.16 -6.85 8.97
CA GLN A 42 -0.83 -6.61 10.25
C GLN A 42 -0.85 -5.09 10.54
N GLY A 43 -1.89 -4.62 11.22
CA GLY A 43 -2.02 -3.22 11.62
C GLY A 43 -2.12 -2.22 10.44
N TYR A 44 -1.53 -1.04 10.58
CA TYR A 44 -1.69 0.06 9.61
C TYR A 44 -1.01 -0.19 8.25
N CYS A 45 -0.05 -1.13 8.17
CA CYS A 45 0.60 -1.49 6.90
C CYS A 45 -0.38 -2.06 5.86
N PHE A 46 -1.50 -2.62 6.33
CA PHE A 46 -2.62 -3.09 5.52
C PHE A 46 -3.05 -2.12 4.41
N GLN A 47 -3.04 -0.82 4.68
CA GLN A 47 -3.49 0.18 3.71
C GLN A 47 -2.62 0.21 2.45
N VAL A 48 -1.31 0.08 2.64
CA VAL A 48 -0.33 0.04 1.55
C VAL A 48 -0.45 -1.26 0.77
N ASP A 49 -0.60 -2.39 1.46
CA ASP A 49 -0.76 -3.71 0.85
C ASP A 49 -2.02 -3.77 -0.04
N MET A 50 -3.16 -3.31 0.48
CA MET A 50 -4.40 -3.26 -0.29
C MET A 50 -4.29 -2.34 -1.52
N ALA A 51 -3.64 -1.19 -1.38
CA ALA A 51 -3.39 -0.29 -2.51
C ALA A 51 -2.48 -0.95 -3.57
N TRP A 52 -1.43 -1.64 -3.13
CA TRP A 52 -0.51 -2.34 -4.01
C TRP A 52 -1.16 -3.52 -4.73
N ARG A 53 -1.96 -4.32 -4.01
CA ARG A 53 -2.75 -5.43 -4.59
C ARG A 53 -3.72 -4.96 -5.64
N ALA A 54 -4.40 -3.84 -5.43
CA ALA A 54 -5.30 -3.28 -6.43
C ALA A 54 -4.57 -2.99 -7.76
N VAL A 55 -3.36 -2.42 -7.66
CA VAL A 55 -2.52 -2.13 -8.83
C VAL A 55 -1.98 -3.41 -9.46
N LYS A 56 -1.50 -4.38 -8.67
CA LYS A 56 -1.03 -5.69 -9.18
C LYS A 56 -2.13 -6.47 -9.88
N ALA A 57 -3.37 -6.37 -9.39
CA ALA A 57 -4.56 -6.96 -9.99
C ALA A 57 -5.05 -6.19 -11.24
N ASN A 58 -4.31 -5.17 -11.68
CA ASN A 58 -4.63 -4.33 -12.84
C ASN A 58 -6.02 -3.69 -12.76
N LEU A 59 -6.48 -3.38 -11.54
CA LEU A 59 -7.76 -2.72 -11.32
C LEU A 59 -7.66 -1.23 -11.61
N ARG A 60 -8.79 -0.63 -12.01
CA ARG A 60 -8.89 0.83 -12.14
C ARG A 60 -8.90 1.46 -10.76
N VAL A 61 -7.89 2.29 -10.47
CA VAL A 61 -7.80 3.10 -9.26
C VAL A 61 -7.98 4.57 -9.61
N ALA A 62 -8.77 5.29 -8.81
CA ALA A 62 -8.96 6.73 -8.91
C ALA A 62 -8.75 7.37 -7.53
N GLU A 63 -8.15 8.56 -7.52
CA GLU A 63 -7.94 9.34 -6.31
C GLU A 63 -8.89 10.54 -6.31
N VAL A 64 -9.67 10.67 -5.23
CA VAL A 64 -10.60 11.79 -5.05
C VAL A 64 -10.06 12.65 -3.90
N PRO A 65 -9.78 13.95 -4.13
CA PRO A 65 -9.27 14.83 -3.09
C PRO A 65 -10.25 14.97 -1.93
N ILE A 66 -9.72 14.96 -0.70
CA ILE A 66 -10.46 15.23 0.54
C ILE A 66 -9.68 16.23 1.39
N THR A 67 -10.40 16.93 2.26
CA THR A 67 -9.79 17.68 3.36
C THR A 67 -9.73 16.78 4.58
N PHE A 68 -8.50 16.45 5.01
CA PHE A 68 -8.29 15.76 6.27
C PHE A 68 -8.27 16.78 7.41
N VAL A 69 -9.14 16.60 8.40
CA VAL A 69 -9.18 17.43 9.60
C VAL A 69 -8.41 16.73 10.72
N GLU A 70 -7.65 17.51 11.49
CA GLU A 70 -6.89 16.96 12.61
C GLU A 70 -7.82 16.49 13.73
N ARG A 71 -7.42 15.42 14.40
CA ARG A 71 -8.19 14.82 15.49
C ARG A 71 -8.13 15.74 16.73
N GLU A 72 -9.29 16.17 17.22
CA GLU A 72 -9.36 17.07 18.39
C GLU A 72 -9.31 16.32 19.73
N LEU A 73 -9.86 15.11 19.82
CA LEU A 73 -10.01 14.35 21.06
C LEU A 73 -9.44 12.93 20.97
N GLY A 74 -8.88 12.43 22.08
CA GLY A 74 -8.26 11.10 22.22
C GLY A 74 -6.72 11.10 22.09
N GLU A 75 -6.13 9.91 21.93
CA GLU A 75 -4.71 9.74 21.59
C GLU A 75 -4.53 8.93 20.32
N SER A 76 -3.43 9.18 19.61
CA SER A 76 -3.10 8.43 18.41
C SER A 76 -2.70 7.01 18.79
N LYS A 77 -3.24 6.02 18.07
CA LYS A 77 -2.79 4.63 18.17
C LYS A 77 -1.57 4.34 17.27
N MET A 78 -1.09 5.34 16.53
CA MET A 78 0.11 5.24 15.71
C MET A 78 1.35 5.41 16.57
N ASP A 79 2.27 4.46 16.50
CA ASP A 79 3.59 4.52 17.13
C ASP A 79 4.72 4.28 16.11
N GLY A 80 5.96 4.41 16.57
CA GLY A 80 7.13 4.23 15.72
C GLY A 80 7.37 2.77 15.29
N SER A 81 6.87 1.78 16.02
CA SER A 81 6.99 0.37 15.65
C SER A 81 6.13 0.05 14.43
N ILE A 82 4.92 0.62 14.37
CA ILE A 82 4.01 0.52 13.22
C ILE A 82 4.66 1.13 11.96
N VAL A 83 5.32 2.29 12.10
CA VAL A 83 6.04 2.92 10.99
C VAL A 83 7.21 2.06 10.51
N LYS A 84 8.00 1.49 11.44
CA LYS A 84 9.11 0.60 11.10
C LYS A 84 8.64 -0.67 10.38
N GLU A 85 7.55 -1.28 10.85
CA GLU A 85 6.95 -2.45 10.21
C GLU A 85 6.54 -2.13 8.76
N ALA A 86 5.84 -1.02 8.57
CA ALA A 86 5.41 -0.60 7.24
C ALA A 86 6.60 -0.38 6.29
N LEU A 87 7.67 0.27 6.75
CA LEU A 87 8.89 0.46 5.96
C LEU A 87 9.56 -0.87 5.61
N TRP A 88 9.67 -1.78 6.58
CA TRP A 88 10.25 -3.10 6.37
C TRP A 88 9.48 -3.92 5.31
N ARG A 89 8.15 -4.01 5.45
CA ARG A 89 7.28 -4.73 4.51
C ARG A 89 7.36 -4.16 3.09
N VAL A 90 7.28 -2.83 2.97
CA VAL A 90 7.41 -2.15 1.68
C VAL A 90 8.78 -2.40 1.04
N THR A 91 9.85 -2.41 1.83
CA THR A 91 11.19 -2.75 1.34
C THR A 91 11.23 -4.18 0.81
N GLN A 92 10.75 -5.14 1.61
CA GLN A 92 10.74 -6.56 1.28
C GLN A 92 10.00 -6.81 -0.04
N TRP A 93 8.75 -6.35 -0.15
CA TRP A 93 7.95 -6.49 -1.37
C TRP A 93 8.58 -5.80 -2.58
N GLY A 94 9.21 -4.65 -2.36
CA GLY A 94 9.92 -3.94 -3.42
C GLY A 94 11.15 -4.70 -3.93
N ILE A 95 11.87 -5.41 -3.06
CA ILE A 95 12.97 -6.31 -3.44
C ILE A 95 12.42 -7.53 -4.20
N GLU A 96 11.42 -8.21 -3.65
CA GLU A 96 10.79 -9.39 -4.28
C GLU A 96 10.27 -9.09 -5.68
N LYS A 97 9.62 -7.93 -5.85
CA LYS A 97 9.17 -7.44 -7.15
C LYS A 97 10.35 -7.32 -8.13
N ARG A 98 11.42 -6.62 -7.74
CA ARG A 98 12.61 -6.42 -8.59
C ARG A 98 13.28 -7.74 -8.97
N LEU A 99 13.41 -8.67 -8.03
CA LEU A 99 13.95 -10.00 -8.29
C LEU A 99 13.09 -10.77 -9.30
N THR A 100 11.76 -10.67 -9.17
CA THR A 100 10.81 -11.30 -10.10
C THR A 100 10.89 -10.68 -11.49
N ASP A 101 10.95 -9.35 -11.58
CA ASP A 101 11.08 -8.60 -12.82
C ASP A 101 12.38 -8.98 -13.56
N VAL A 102 13.51 -9.07 -12.85
CA VAL A 102 14.81 -9.50 -13.41
C VAL A 102 14.75 -10.95 -13.90
N LYS A 103 14.18 -11.87 -13.11
CA LYS A 103 14.01 -13.27 -13.52
C LYS A 103 13.17 -13.40 -14.79
N ASN A 104 12.10 -12.61 -14.91
CA ASN A 104 11.24 -12.62 -16.10
C ASN A 104 11.95 -12.05 -17.33
N LEU A 105 12.81 -11.04 -17.14
CA LEU A 105 13.64 -10.48 -18.22
C LEU A 105 14.68 -11.48 -18.73
N LEU A 106 15.33 -12.23 -17.82
CA LEU A 106 16.34 -13.24 -18.17
C LEU A 106 15.76 -14.52 -18.79
N LYS A 107 14.45 -14.75 -18.64
CA LYS A 107 13.73 -15.88 -19.24
C LYS A 107 13.16 -15.58 -20.64
N ARG A 108 13.21 -14.33 -21.07
CA ARG A 108 12.88 -13.90 -22.44
C ARG A 108 14.10 -13.99 -23.33
#